data_AF-A0A0F0ZTY8-F1
#
_entry.id   AF-A0A0F0ZTY8-F1
#
_cell.length_a   1.000
_cell.length_b   1.000
_cell.length_c   1.000
_cell.angle_alpha   90.00
_cell.angle_beta   90.00
_cell.angle_gamma   90.00
#
_symmetry.space_group_name_H-M   'P 1'
#
loop_
_entity.id
_entity.type
_entity.pdbx_description
1 polymer ?
#
loop_
_entity_poly.entity_id
_entity_poly.type
_entity_poly.pdbx_seq_one_letter_code
_entity_poly.pdbx_strand_id
1 'polypeptide(L)'
;MKLNNLKNALEKIIFELNANGKHESVNFFQTRYEQIIIFGDKIPFEIIESLSTCRAMAQYANFSLREEKLLDDVVNYALDIKKKMP
;
A
#
# COMPACT_ATOMS: atom_id res chain seq x y z
N MET A 1 14.84 4.24 5.35
CA MET A 1 14.93 3.25 4.25
C MET A 1 13.63 2.46 4.08
N LYS A 2 13.08 1.81 5.12
CA LYS A 2 11.84 1.02 5.00
C LYS A 2 10.61 1.82 4.55
N LEU A 3 10.40 3.02 5.12
CA LEU A 3 9.30 3.89 4.72
C LEU A 3 9.41 4.36 3.26
N ASN A 4 10.63 4.60 2.77
CA ASN A 4 10.85 4.96 1.36
C ASN A 4 10.53 3.78 0.42
N ASN A 5 10.87 2.55 0.81
CA ASN A 5 10.47 1.37 0.04
C ASN A 5 8.95 1.21 -0.02
N LEU A 6 8.25 1.46 1.10
CA LEU A 6 6.79 1.47 1.12
C LEU A 6 6.22 2.58 0.22
N LYS A 7 6.75 3.81 0.28
CA LYS A 7 6.35 4.91 -0.60
C LYS A 7 6.50 4.55 -2.08
N ASN A 8 7.66 4.01 -2.46
CA ASN A 8 7.93 3.60 -3.84
C ASN A 8 7.00 2.46 -4.29
N ALA A 9 6.67 1.52 -3.40
CA ALA A 9 5.72 0.45 -3.70
C ALA A 9 4.30 0.99 -3.89
N LEU A 10 3.89 1.95 -3.05
CA LEU A 10 2.60 2.65 -3.17
C LEU A 10 2.49 3.42 -4.49
N GLU A 11 3.53 4.16 -4.89
CA GLU A 11 3.53 4.87 -6.17
C GLU A 11 3.35 3.92 -7.36
N LYS A 12 4.03 2.78 -7.35
CA LYS A 12 3.92 1.77 -8.42
C LYS A 12 2.54 1.16 -8.51
N ILE A 13 1.96 0.75 -7.38
CA ILE A 13 0.63 0.13 -7.38
C ILE A 13 -0.45 1.16 -7.74
N ILE A 14 -0.34 2.41 -7.25
CA ILE A 14 -1.26 3.50 -7.60
C ILE A 14 -1.23 3.75 -9.10
N PHE A 15 -0.03 3.84 -9.68
CA PHE A 15 0.14 4.05 -11.11
C PHE A 15 -0.49 2.92 -11.94
N GLU A 16 -0.18 1.67 -11.61
CA GLU A 16 -0.70 0.49 -12.35
C GLU A 16 -2.23 0.39 -12.24
N LEU A 17 -2.77 0.50 -11.03
CA LEU A 17 -4.21 0.41 -10.79
C LEU A 17 -4.99 1.55 -11.43
N ASN A 18 -4.41 2.76 -11.48
CA ASN A 18 -5.03 3.90 -12.14
C ASN A 18 -5.08 3.70 -13.66
N ALA A 19 -4.03 3.15 -14.26
CA ALA A 19 -4.02 2.79 -15.69
C ALA A 19 -5.06 1.72 -16.04
N ASN A 20 -5.40 0.85 -15.09
CA ASN A 20 -6.36 -0.24 -15.28
C ASN A 20 -7.78 0.06 -14.73
N GLY A 21 -8.07 1.31 -14.38
CA GLY A 21 -9.42 1.74 -13.97
C GLY A 21 -9.89 1.22 -12.61
N LYS A 22 -8.98 0.78 -11.73
CA LYS A 22 -9.29 0.24 -10.39
C LYS A 22 -9.45 1.36 -9.35
N HIS A 23 -10.33 2.31 -9.64
CA HIS A 23 -10.40 3.60 -8.92
C HIS A 23 -10.61 3.49 -7.41
N GLU A 24 -11.40 2.53 -6.93
CA GLU A 24 -11.59 2.30 -5.49
C GLU A 24 -10.30 1.86 -4.79
N SER A 25 -9.56 0.94 -5.40
CA SER A 25 -8.26 0.51 -4.91
C SER A 25 -7.23 1.64 -4.96
N VAL A 26 -7.23 2.44 -6.04
CA VAL A 26 -6.39 3.64 -6.17
C VAL A 26 -6.64 4.60 -5.02
N ASN A 27 -7.91 4.93 -4.76
CA ASN A 27 -8.30 5.83 -3.67
C ASN A 27 -7.81 5.31 -2.32
N PHE A 28 -7.96 4.00 -2.07
CA PHE A 28 -7.44 3.37 -0.86
C PHE A 28 -5.93 3.61 -0.71
N PHE A 29 -5.11 3.28 -1.71
CA PHE A 29 -3.66 3.41 -1.61
C PHE A 29 -3.20 4.87 -1.58
N GLN A 30 -3.83 5.75 -2.36
CA GLN A 30 -3.48 7.16 -2.43
C GLN A 30 -3.75 7.86 -1.09
N THR A 31 -4.88 7.60 -0.45
CA THR A 31 -5.15 8.14 0.90
C THR A 31 -4.06 7.71 1.90
N ARG A 32 -3.63 6.44 1.90
CA ARG A 32 -2.56 6.00 2.81
C ARG A 32 -1.22 6.63 2.45
N TYR A 33 -0.91 6.78 1.16
CA TYR A 33 0.32 7.41 0.70
C TYR A 33 0.41 8.86 1.16
N GLU A 34 -0.66 9.63 1.02
CA GLU A 34 -0.75 11.01 1.52
C GLU A 34 -0.56 11.08 3.04
N GLN A 35 -1.22 10.18 3.79
CA GLN A 35 -1.04 10.08 5.24
C GLN A 35 0.41 9.74 5.62
N ILE A 36 1.06 8.82 4.89
CA ILE A 36 2.49 8.48 5.09
C ILE A 36 3.39 9.70 4.86
N ILE A 37 3.08 10.53 3.87
CA ILE A 37 3.82 11.78 3.63
C ILE A 37 3.64 12.76 4.79
N ILE A 38 2.40 12.97 5.22
CA ILE A 38 2.03 13.94 6.26
C ILE A 38 2.66 13.57 7.62
N PHE A 39 2.51 12.31 8.03
CA PHE A 39 2.96 11.87 9.36
C PHE A 39 4.43 11.48 9.41
N GLY A 40 5.02 11.07 8.28
CA GLY A 40 6.42 10.61 8.23
C GLY A 40 6.69 9.49 9.22
N ASP A 41 7.69 9.69 10.09
CA ASP A 41 8.08 8.70 11.12
C ASP A 41 7.06 8.58 12.26
N LYS A 42 6.11 9.51 12.37
CA LYS A 42 5.03 9.50 13.38
C LYS A 42 3.74 8.88 12.83
N ILE A 43 3.84 8.04 11.80
CA ILE A 43 2.68 7.45 11.17
C ILE A 43 1.86 6.61 12.16
N PRO A 44 0.53 6.81 12.23
CA PRO A 44 -0.37 5.95 13.00
C PRO A 44 -0.26 4.47 12.61
N PHE A 45 -0.34 3.60 13.62
CA PHE A 45 -0.26 2.15 13.44
C PHE A 45 -1.35 1.63 12.50
N GLU A 46 -2.56 2.20 12.58
CA GLU A 46 -3.74 1.81 11.82
C GLU A 46 -3.51 1.94 10.31
N ILE A 47 -2.70 2.92 9.88
CA ILE A 47 -2.37 3.12 8.47
C ILE A 47 -1.50 1.97 7.97
N ILE A 48 -0.43 1.65 8.71
CA ILE A 48 0.45 0.53 8.40
C ILE A 48 -0.29 -0.80 8.49
N GLU A 49 -1.16 -0.96 9.50
CA GLU A 49 -1.99 -2.14 9.65
C GLU A 49 -2.90 -2.35 8.44
N SER A 50 -3.59 -1.30 7.99
CA SER A 50 -4.47 -1.39 6.82
C SER A 50 -3.73 -1.82 5.55
N LEU A 51 -2.48 -1.37 5.36
CA LEU A 51 -1.65 -1.79 4.23
C LEU A 51 -1.12 -3.21 4.39
N SER A 52 -0.94 -3.68 5.63
CA SER A 52 -0.43 -5.02 5.92
C SER A 52 -1.48 -6.14 5.77
N THR A 53 -2.77 -5.79 5.72
CA THR A 53 -3.89 -6.75 5.69
C THR A 53 -4.73 -6.67 4.41
N CYS A 54 -4.37 -5.82 3.45
CA CYS A 54 -5.19 -5.56 2.27
C CYS A 54 -5.04 -6.56 1.10
N ARG A 55 -4.39 -7.72 1.29
CA ARG A 55 -4.22 -8.73 0.20
C ARG A 55 -5.54 -9.17 -0.44
N ALA A 56 -6.61 -9.25 0.36
CA ALA A 56 -7.92 -9.63 -0.14
C ALA A 56 -8.48 -8.66 -1.20
N MET A 57 -7.98 -7.42 -1.26
CA MET A 57 -8.36 -6.45 -2.28
C MET A 57 -8.16 -6.97 -3.71
N ALA A 58 -7.11 -7.77 -3.94
CA ALA A 58 -6.86 -8.35 -5.26
C ALA A 58 -8.02 -9.19 -5.78
N GLN A 59 -8.69 -9.92 -4.90
CA GLN A 59 -9.81 -10.79 -5.27
C GLN A 59 -11.06 -9.95 -5.60
N TYR A 60 -11.40 -8.97 -4.76
CA TYR A 60 -12.59 -8.15 -4.95
C TYR A 60 -12.46 -7.20 -6.15
N ALA A 61 -11.26 -6.67 -6.40
CA ALA A 61 -11.01 -5.74 -7.48
C ALA A 61 -10.54 -6.44 -8.78
N ASN A 62 -10.50 -7.79 -8.82
CA ASN A 62 -10.06 -8.59 -9.96
C ASN A 62 -8.69 -8.12 -10.50
N PHE A 63 -7.66 -8.18 -9.65
CA PHE A 63 -6.29 -7.83 -10.00
C PHE A 63 -5.70 -8.85 -10.97
N SER A 64 -4.91 -8.36 -11.91
CA SER A 64 -4.01 -9.15 -12.72
C SER A 64 -2.81 -9.65 -11.90
N LEU A 65 -2.09 -10.65 -12.41
CA LEU A 65 -0.86 -11.15 -11.79
C LEU A 65 0.18 -10.04 -11.51
N ARG A 66 0.23 -9.01 -12.37
CA ARG A 66 1.14 -7.88 -12.19
C ARG A 66 0.71 -7.01 -11.00
N GLU A 67 -0.58 -6.69 -10.91
CA GLU A 67 -1.14 -5.90 -9.82
C GLU A 67 -1.05 -6.64 -8.48
N GLU A 68 -1.26 -7.96 -8.48
CA GLU A 68 -1.07 -8.81 -7.29
C GLU A 68 0.38 -8.77 -6.79
N LYS A 69 1.36 -8.85 -7.70
CA LYS A 69 2.77 -8.74 -7.32
C LYS A 69 3.10 -7.38 -6.69
N LEU A 70 2.55 -6.29 -7.23
CA LEU A 70 2.71 -4.95 -6.67
C LEU A 70 2.02 -4.83 -5.29
N LEU A 71 0.86 -5.47 -5.13
CA LEU A 71 0.16 -5.55 -3.85
C LEU A 71 0.99 -6.29 -2.80
N ASP A 72 1.61 -7.40 -3.19
CA ASP A 72 2.49 -8.15 -2.31
C ASP A 72 3.70 -7.34 -1.84
N ASP A 73 4.30 -6.53 -2.72
CA ASP A 73 5.38 -5.62 -2.33
C ASP A 73 4.90 -4.64 -1.25
N VAL A 74 3.74 -4.00 -1.45
CA VAL A 74 3.15 -3.07 -0.47
C VAL A 74 2.90 -3.76 0.87
N VAL A 75 2.24 -4.92 0.85
CA VAL A 75 1.90 -5.68 2.06
C VAL A 75 3.16 -6.13 2.80
N ASN A 76 4.16 -6.62 2.08
CA ASN A 76 5.40 -7.09 2.68
C ASN A 76 6.18 -5.94 3.33
N TYR A 77 6.29 -4.78 2.67
CA TYR A 77 6.93 -3.61 3.28
C TYR A 77 6.14 -3.08 4.49
N ALA A 78 4.80 -3.09 4.43
CA ALA A 78 3.96 -2.69 5.55
C ALA A 78 4.14 -3.63 6.75
N LEU A 79 4.13 -4.96 6.55
CA LEU A 79 4.41 -5.95 7.60
C LEU A 79 5.80 -5.73 8.23
N ASP A 80 6.78 -5.37 7.41
CA ASP A 80 8.15 -5.12 7.84
C ASP A 80 8.34 -3.86 8.69
N ILE A 81 7.45 -2.89 8.51
CA ILE A 81 7.33 -1.69 9.35
C ILE A 81 6.53 -2.04 10.61
N LYS A 82 5.39 -2.73 10.46
CA LYS A 82 4.50 -3.14 11.56
C LYS A 82 5.25 -3.85 12.68
N LYS A 83 6.14 -4.79 12.34
CA LYS A 83 7.00 -5.53 13.30
C LYS A 83 7.91 -4.65 14.16
N LYS A 84 8.14 -3.39 13.76
CA LYS A 84 9.03 -2.44 14.44
C LYS A 84 8.28 -1.32 15.14
N MET A 85 6.97 -1.23 14.95
CA MET A 85 6.15 -0.29 15.70
C MET A 85 5.97 -0.86 17.12
N PRO A 86 6.13 -0.02 18.15
CA PRO A 86 5.99 -0.43 19.55
C PRO A 86 4.56 -0.84 19.90
#